data_AF-A0A532CMB5-F1
#
_entry.id   AF-A0A532CMB5-F1
#
_cell.length_a   1.000
_cell.length_b   1.000
_cell.length_c   1.000
_cell.angle_alpha   90.00
_cell.angle_beta   90.00
_cell.angle_gamma   90.00
#
_symmetry.space_group_name_H-M   'P 1'
#
loop_
_entity.id
_entity.type
_entity.pdbx_description
1 polymer ?
#
loop_
_entity_poly.entity_id
_entity_poly.type
_entity_poly.pdbx_seq_one_letter_code
_entity_poly.pdbx_strand_id
1 'polypeptide(L)'
;MRASTKWVGAGVLGLAACLWLAESTPAGAVMSHDAHVAEDSVVDVATPVNVQAGPMLMDKMSKAVEQIERQVQSKGPFQGAGAHAMQQGILLVAEDQDKVKVTQGARCPAQAPVRAFDISTINVEITVNRFGDFYPGYMYALTENVAGVRAEEEKNKAARESDDPTFAGGAVSNGLQGDLIQPLVIRANQGDCLRITLRNQIADEPTNMIVNGSQMLVTSTGKPATAINPDALVPTGKTGEFEWYIPNDLQVGGRAFHSHATREQYSLGLLGSLVIEQRGSRHLSPFTGEEMKSGWEAMIDVANAADFREFVIFYHEAGDETFRLLNRKGDMLPQRDPHTDTYRPAARLLNYRSEPHGTRLEMQEHLVGFADESQGYGSYTFGDPATTVPRSYLGDPSTFRCGWQTIQIHRSCSAA
;
A
#
# COMPACT_ATOMS: atom_id res chain seq x y z
N MET A 1 -6.78 -51.19 23.77
CA MET A 1 -6.05 -52.37 24.31
C MET A 1 -5.61 -53.28 23.18
N ARG A 2 -4.34 -53.18 22.75
CA ARG A 2 -3.38 -54.28 22.50
C ARG A 2 -2.21 -53.69 21.71
N ALA A 3 -1.04 -53.79 22.34
CA ALA A 3 0.27 -53.32 21.88
C ALA A 3 1.06 -54.46 21.21
N SER A 4 2.07 -54.10 20.41
CA SER A 4 3.35 -54.81 20.19
C SER A 4 4.12 -54.01 19.12
N THR A 5 5.12 -53.17 19.38
CA THR A 5 6.49 -53.32 19.93
C THR A 5 7.53 -53.91 18.94
N LYS A 6 8.29 -52.97 18.35
CA LYS A 6 9.74 -52.91 18.00
C LYS A 6 10.47 -54.14 17.44
N TRP A 7 11.21 -53.91 16.35
CA TRP A 7 12.58 -54.45 16.17
C TRP A 7 13.53 -53.33 15.69
N VAL A 8 14.69 -53.27 16.34
CA VAL A 8 15.84 -52.38 16.12
C VAL A 8 16.97 -53.25 15.57
N GLY A 9 17.74 -52.76 14.61
CA GLY A 9 19.00 -53.36 14.17
C GLY A 9 19.96 -52.30 13.70
N ALA A 10 20.89 -51.91 14.57
CA ALA A 10 22.08 -51.15 14.23
C ALA A 10 23.24 -52.12 13.95
N GLY A 11 24.06 -51.82 12.95
CA GLY A 11 25.30 -52.53 12.65
C GLY A 11 26.29 -51.58 11.99
N VAL A 12 27.24 -51.11 12.79
CA VAL A 12 28.43 -50.31 12.42
C VAL A 12 29.64 -51.25 12.38
N LEU A 13 30.52 -51.08 11.37
CA LEU A 13 31.98 -51.38 11.29
C LEU A 13 32.29 -51.60 9.78
N GLY A 14 33.18 -50.89 9.07
CA GLY A 14 34.31 -50.03 9.43
C GLY A 14 35.63 -50.71 9.05
N LEU A 15 36.26 -50.31 7.92
CA LEU A 15 37.69 -50.45 7.53
C LEU A 15 37.81 -49.99 6.05
N ALA A 16 38.33 -48.83 5.63
CA ALA A 16 39.54 -48.04 5.93
C ALA A 16 40.86 -48.63 5.37
N ALA A 17 41.39 -48.00 4.31
CA ALA A 17 42.82 -47.80 3.92
C ALA A 17 42.89 -47.51 2.40
N CYS A 18 43.67 -46.58 1.83
CA CYS A 18 44.60 -45.57 2.31
C CYS A 18 44.76 -44.51 1.20
N LEU A 19 44.65 -43.23 1.55
CA LEU A 19 44.97 -42.08 0.71
C LEU A 19 46.45 -41.70 0.88
N TRP A 20 47.10 -41.34 -0.22
CA TRP A 20 48.38 -40.63 -0.24
C TRP A 20 48.15 -39.11 -0.28
N LEU A 21 49.00 -38.39 0.44
CA LEU A 21 49.00 -36.95 0.66
C LEU A 21 49.39 -36.14 -0.59
N ALA A 22 48.72 -35.00 -0.80
CA ALA A 22 49.34 -33.76 -1.27
C ALA A 22 48.49 -32.56 -0.82
N GLU A 23 49.11 -31.60 -0.14
CA GLU A 23 48.54 -30.35 0.36
C GLU A 23 48.34 -29.32 -0.76
N SER A 24 47.23 -28.57 -0.74
CA SER A 24 47.17 -27.12 -1.05
C SER A 24 45.76 -26.54 -0.94
N THR A 25 45.64 -25.37 -0.30
CA THR A 25 44.44 -24.53 -0.12
C THR A 25 43.95 -23.83 -1.41
N PRO A 26 42.69 -23.34 -1.47
CA PRO A 26 41.98 -23.01 -2.71
C PRO A 26 41.94 -21.50 -3.05
N ALA A 27 41.80 -21.16 -4.34
CA ALA A 27 41.34 -19.84 -4.79
C ALA A 27 40.68 -19.92 -6.19
N GLY A 28 39.46 -19.39 -6.30
CA GLY A 28 38.86 -18.81 -7.52
C GLY A 28 38.42 -19.77 -8.65
N ALA A 29 37.14 -20.13 -8.67
CA ALA A 29 36.50 -20.65 -9.88
C ALA A 29 36.10 -19.50 -10.82
N VAL A 30 36.71 -19.47 -12.00
CA VAL A 30 36.39 -18.60 -13.14
C VAL A 30 35.33 -19.31 -13.98
N MET A 31 34.19 -18.66 -14.25
CA MET A 31 33.24 -19.07 -15.29
C MET A 31 33.29 -18.10 -16.47
N SER A 32 33.54 -18.70 -17.63
CA SER A 32 33.57 -18.11 -18.96
C SER A 32 32.15 -17.71 -19.42
N HIS A 33 32.00 -16.49 -19.93
CA HIS A 33 30.88 -16.07 -20.77
C HIS A 33 31.43 -15.62 -22.13
N ASP A 34 30.70 -15.99 -23.18
CA ASP A 34 31.03 -15.83 -24.60
C ASP A 34 31.52 -14.42 -24.98
N ALA A 35 32.66 -14.40 -25.68
CA ALA A 35 33.22 -13.21 -26.30
C ALA A 35 32.55 -12.96 -27.66
N HIS A 36 31.80 -11.86 -27.76
CA HIS A 36 31.61 -11.19 -29.03
C HIS A 36 32.89 -10.42 -29.36
N VAL A 37 33.55 -10.82 -30.46
CA VAL A 37 34.71 -10.14 -31.03
C VAL A 37 34.29 -8.75 -31.48
N ALA A 38 34.77 -7.72 -30.78
CA ALA A 38 34.79 -6.35 -31.27
C ALA A 38 36.10 -6.13 -32.04
N GLU A 39 35.98 -5.63 -33.26
CA GLU A 39 37.09 -5.21 -34.11
C GLU A 39 37.80 -4.02 -33.47
N ASP A 40 39.11 -4.15 -33.21
CA ASP A 40 39.94 -3.10 -32.62
C ASP A 40 40.03 -1.91 -33.58
N SER A 41 39.38 -0.79 -33.21
CA SER A 41 39.76 0.51 -33.72
C SER A 41 40.69 1.15 -32.69
N VAL A 42 41.93 1.40 -33.12
CA VAL A 42 42.95 2.07 -32.31
C VAL A 42 42.45 3.49 -31.98
N VAL A 43 41.98 3.68 -30.75
CA VAL A 43 41.67 5.02 -30.22
C VAL A 43 42.82 5.44 -29.31
N ASP A 44 43.52 6.47 -29.74
CA ASP A 44 44.62 7.13 -29.04
C ASP A 44 44.14 7.68 -27.68
N VAL A 45 44.67 7.15 -26.57
CA VAL A 45 44.22 7.42 -25.18
C VAL A 45 44.82 8.71 -24.62
N ALA A 46 44.80 9.80 -25.40
CA ALA A 46 45.43 11.06 -24.99
C ALA A 46 44.57 12.33 -25.19
N THR A 47 43.25 12.22 -25.39
CA THR A 47 42.39 13.42 -25.51
C THR A 47 41.08 13.26 -24.74
N PRO A 48 40.77 14.15 -23.77
CA PRO A 48 39.48 14.13 -23.09
C PRO A 48 38.40 14.55 -24.09
N VAL A 49 37.47 13.65 -24.40
CA VAL A 49 36.32 13.96 -25.24
C VAL A 49 35.29 14.73 -24.40
N ASN A 50 35.52 16.03 -24.23
CA ASN A 50 34.50 16.94 -23.72
C ASN A 50 33.55 17.28 -24.87
N VAL A 51 32.61 16.37 -25.18
CA VAL A 51 31.58 16.63 -26.20
C VAL A 51 30.69 17.76 -25.69
N GLN A 52 30.44 18.76 -26.55
CA GLN A 52 29.57 19.92 -26.35
C GLN A 52 28.08 19.54 -26.11
N ALA A 53 27.76 18.68 -25.14
CA ALA A 53 26.39 18.39 -24.75
C ALA A 53 25.71 19.63 -24.15
N GLY A 54 26.47 20.50 -23.47
CA GLY A 54 25.95 21.74 -22.88
C GLY A 54 25.33 22.69 -23.91
N PRO A 55 26.07 23.16 -24.94
CA PRO A 55 25.53 24.09 -25.93
C PRO A 55 24.35 23.51 -26.72
N MET A 56 24.40 22.22 -27.08
CA MET A 56 23.33 21.58 -27.85
C MET A 56 22.06 21.37 -27.02
N LEU A 57 22.20 21.03 -25.73
CA LEU A 57 21.07 20.90 -24.81
C LEU A 57 20.46 22.27 -24.51
N MET A 58 21.29 23.30 -24.33
CA MET A 58 20.83 24.68 -24.11
C MET A 58 20.11 25.24 -25.34
N ASP A 59 20.58 24.96 -26.56
CA ASP A 59 19.90 25.35 -27.81
C ASP A 59 18.56 24.62 -28.00
N LYS A 60 18.48 23.33 -27.64
CA LYS A 60 17.21 22.59 -27.66
C LYS A 60 16.23 23.10 -26.60
N MET A 61 16.72 23.40 -25.40
CA MET A 61 15.90 23.99 -24.34
C MET A 61 15.42 25.40 -24.71
N SER A 62 16.26 26.25 -25.30
CA SER A 62 15.87 27.60 -25.71
C SER A 62 14.80 27.56 -26.80
N LYS A 63 14.93 26.67 -27.79
CA LYS A 63 13.91 26.47 -28.83
C LYS A 63 12.59 25.95 -28.26
N ALA A 64 12.63 25.05 -27.28
CA ALA A 64 11.44 24.58 -26.59
C ALA A 64 10.74 25.71 -25.80
N VAL A 65 11.53 26.56 -25.11
CA VAL A 65 11.01 27.73 -24.40
C VAL A 65 10.38 28.74 -25.36
N GLU A 66 11.04 29.06 -26.49
CA GLU A 66 10.47 29.95 -27.51
C GLU A 66 9.16 29.39 -28.12
N GLN A 67 9.07 28.08 -28.31
CA GLN A 67 7.85 27.44 -28.81
C GLN A 67 6.70 27.53 -27.79
N ILE A 68 6.99 27.36 -26.50
CA ILE A 68 6.02 27.51 -25.41
C ILE A 68 5.57 28.98 -25.30
N GLU A 69 6.49 29.94 -25.36
CA GLU A 69 6.16 31.38 -25.33
C GLU A 69 5.27 31.79 -26.50
N ARG A 70 5.55 31.27 -27.71
CA ARG A 70 4.68 31.50 -28.88
C ARG A 70 3.29 30.91 -28.70
N GLN A 71 3.16 29.73 -28.10
CA GLN A 71 1.86 29.11 -27.84
C GLN A 71 1.06 29.90 -26.79
N VAL A 72 1.72 30.38 -25.73
CA VAL A 72 1.11 31.22 -24.67
C VAL A 72 0.61 32.57 -25.19
N GLN A 73 1.34 33.19 -26.14
CA GLN A 73 0.93 34.47 -26.73
C GLN A 73 -0.18 34.35 -27.78
N SER A 74 -0.25 33.24 -28.52
CA SER A 74 -1.07 33.16 -29.73
C SER A 74 -2.41 32.41 -29.60
N LYS A 75 -2.58 31.44 -28.69
CA LYS A 75 -3.86 30.74 -28.42
C LYS A 75 -3.76 29.76 -27.23
N GLY A 76 -4.73 29.80 -26.30
CA GLY A 76 -4.90 28.79 -25.24
C GLY A 76 -5.37 29.38 -23.90
N PRO A 77 -5.72 28.54 -22.91
CA PRO A 77 -6.31 28.97 -21.62
C PRO A 77 -5.35 29.75 -20.69
N PHE A 78 -4.12 30.05 -21.13
CA PHE A 78 -3.06 30.68 -20.32
C PHE A 78 -2.51 32.00 -20.89
N GLN A 79 -3.28 32.72 -21.73
CA GLN A 79 -2.90 34.08 -22.12
C GLN A 79 -2.67 34.93 -20.85
N GLY A 80 -1.42 35.32 -20.60
CA GLY A 80 -1.02 36.16 -19.47
C GLY A 80 -0.35 35.46 -18.28
N ALA A 81 0.00 34.17 -18.35
CA ALA A 81 0.77 33.51 -17.29
C ALA A 81 2.21 34.07 -17.20
N GLY A 82 2.62 34.50 -16.00
CA GLY A 82 3.94 35.12 -15.76
C GLY A 82 5.09 34.12 -15.75
N ALA A 83 6.29 34.58 -16.13
CA ALA A 83 7.51 33.76 -16.23
C ALA A 83 7.85 32.95 -14.96
N HIS A 84 7.42 33.41 -13.79
CA HIS A 84 7.60 32.71 -12.52
C HIS A 84 6.85 31.36 -12.42
N ALA A 85 5.69 31.23 -13.08
CA ALA A 85 4.93 29.98 -13.13
C ALA A 85 5.60 28.93 -14.03
N MET A 86 6.43 29.37 -14.99
CA MET A 86 7.08 28.51 -15.99
C MET A 86 8.43 27.95 -15.52
N GLN A 87 9.03 28.52 -14.47
CA GLN A 87 10.33 28.10 -13.95
C GLN A 87 10.26 26.95 -12.95
N GLN A 88 9.06 26.59 -12.47
CA GLN A 88 8.86 25.60 -11.39
C GLN A 88 8.49 24.18 -11.88
N GLY A 89 8.49 23.92 -13.19
CA GLY A 89 8.34 22.55 -13.71
C GLY A 89 7.93 22.48 -15.17
N ILE A 90 8.05 21.28 -15.76
CA ILE A 90 7.40 20.95 -17.02
C ILE A 90 5.90 21.06 -16.79
N LEU A 91 5.25 22.01 -17.44
CA LEU A 91 3.80 22.09 -17.48
C LEU A 91 3.29 20.82 -18.18
N LEU A 92 2.71 19.89 -17.41
CA LEU A 92 2.03 18.71 -17.93
C LEU A 92 0.72 19.14 -18.60
N VAL A 93 0.85 19.80 -19.75
CA VAL A 93 -0.26 20.03 -20.65
C VAL A 93 -0.35 18.78 -21.51
N ALA A 94 -1.53 18.16 -21.55
CA ALA A 94 -1.78 17.11 -22.52
C ALA A 94 -1.50 17.68 -23.91
N GLU A 95 -0.58 17.04 -24.64
CA GLU A 95 -0.15 17.45 -25.99
C GLU A 95 -1.34 17.62 -26.95
N ASP A 96 -2.44 16.93 -26.63
CA ASP A 96 -3.74 17.09 -27.26
C ASP A 96 -4.84 17.01 -26.20
N GLN A 97 -5.49 18.14 -25.90
CA GLN A 97 -6.61 18.18 -24.95
C GLN A 97 -7.80 17.33 -25.43
N ASP A 98 -7.94 17.13 -26.74
CA ASP A 98 -8.97 16.27 -27.31
C ASP A 98 -8.65 14.77 -27.15
N LYS A 99 -7.42 14.40 -26.75
CA LYS A 99 -7.06 13.03 -26.37
C LYS A 99 -7.32 12.73 -24.89
N VAL A 100 -7.43 13.74 -24.03
CA VAL A 100 -7.81 13.56 -22.61
C VAL A 100 -9.32 13.68 -22.49
N LYS A 101 -10.03 12.65 -22.96
CA LYS A 101 -11.48 12.56 -22.83
C LYS A 101 -11.83 11.81 -21.55
N VAL A 102 -12.55 12.48 -20.65
CA VAL A 102 -13.32 11.77 -19.61
C VAL A 102 -14.47 11.06 -20.32
N THR A 103 -14.32 9.76 -20.53
CA THR A 103 -15.39 8.93 -21.10
C THR A 103 -16.54 8.87 -20.11
N GLN A 104 -17.75 9.19 -20.57
CA GLN A 104 -18.96 8.97 -19.78
C GLN A 104 -19.11 7.46 -19.55
N GLY A 105 -19.05 7.04 -18.28
CA GLY A 105 -19.24 5.64 -17.90
C GLY A 105 -20.61 5.11 -18.29
N ALA A 106 -20.72 3.79 -18.42
CA ALA A 106 -22.00 3.15 -18.66
C ALA A 106 -22.78 2.99 -17.34
N ARG A 107 -24.09 3.25 -17.40
CA ARG A 107 -25.04 2.89 -16.33
C ARG A 107 -25.10 1.36 -16.20
N CYS A 108 -25.42 0.88 -15.01
CA CYS A 108 -25.59 -0.54 -14.78
C CYS A 108 -26.73 -1.13 -15.62
N PRO A 109 -26.48 -2.20 -16.41
CA PRO A 109 -27.54 -2.95 -17.07
C PRO A 109 -28.48 -3.59 -16.04
N ALA A 110 -29.78 -3.71 -16.37
CA ALA A 110 -30.78 -4.25 -15.45
C ALA A 110 -30.54 -5.73 -15.06
N GLN A 111 -29.88 -6.49 -15.93
CA GLN A 111 -29.57 -7.90 -15.76
C GLN A 111 -28.18 -8.17 -15.13
N ALA A 112 -27.38 -7.13 -14.86
CA ALA A 112 -26.07 -7.31 -14.24
C ALA A 112 -26.24 -7.70 -12.76
N PRO A 113 -25.47 -8.67 -12.23
CA PRO A 113 -25.46 -8.97 -10.80
C PRO A 113 -25.09 -7.73 -9.99
N VAL A 114 -25.87 -7.41 -8.95
CA VAL A 114 -25.61 -6.22 -8.14
C VAL A 114 -24.74 -6.59 -6.95
N ARG A 115 -23.60 -5.90 -6.83
CA ARG A 115 -22.73 -5.94 -5.65
C ARG A 115 -22.83 -4.61 -4.92
N ALA A 116 -23.56 -4.58 -3.81
CA ALA A 116 -23.83 -3.36 -3.06
C ALA A 116 -23.01 -3.29 -1.77
N PHE A 117 -22.43 -2.11 -1.50
CA PHE A 117 -21.71 -1.82 -0.25
C PHE A 117 -22.27 -0.55 0.40
N ASP A 118 -22.60 -0.64 1.68
CA ASP A 118 -22.90 0.52 2.53
C ASP A 118 -21.64 0.84 3.35
N ILE A 119 -21.04 1.98 3.05
CA ILE A 119 -19.72 2.40 3.55
C ILE A 119 -19.89 3.69 4.32
N SER A 120 -19.34 3.74 5.52
CA SER A 120 -19.23 4.96 6.32
C SER A 120 -17.79 5.45 6.35
N THR A 121 -17.61 6.77 6.19
CA THR A 121 -16.34 7.44 6.50
C THR A 121 -16.40 7.99 7.90
N ILE A 122 -15.38 7.70 8.70
CA ILE A 122 -15.33 8.08 10.11
C ILE A 122 -13.98 8.67 10.48
N ASN A 123 -13.97 9.61 11.42
CA ASN A 123 -12.77 9.87 12.21
C ASN A 123 -12.51 8.65 13.10
N VAL A 124 -11.28 8.20 13.19
CA VAL A 124 -10.87 7.03 14.00
C VAL A 124 -9.49 7.28 14.59
N GLU A 125 -9.27 6.84 15.81
CA GLU A 125 -7.96 6.81 16.43
C GLU A 125 -7.23 5.52 16.05
N ILE A 126 -6.21 5.65 15.22
CA ILE A 126 -5.48 4.51 14.66
C ILE A 126 -4.31 4.19 15.59
N THR A 127 -4.42 3.09 16.34
CA THR A 127 -3.29 2.52 17.07
C THR A 127 -2.45 1.69 16.10
N VAL A 128 -1.16 2.01 15.97
CA VAL A 128 -0.31 1.45 14.90
C VAL A 128 0.48 0.22 15.32
N ASN A 129 0.72 0.04 16.61
CA ASN A 129 1.60 -1.01 17.12
C ASN A 129 1.19 -1.50 18.51
N ARG A 130 1.83 -2.59 18.96
CA ARG A 130 1.62 -3.17 20.29
C ARG A 130 2.17 -2.33 21.46
N PHE A 131 2.98 -1.31 21.17
CA PHE A 131 3.50 -0.39 22.17
C PHE A 131 2.48 0.69 22.53
N GLY A 132 1.42 0.82 21.73
CA GLY A 132 0.36 1.79 21.94
C GLY A 132 0.62 3.13 21.27
N ASP A 133 1.52 3.20 20.28
CA ASP A 133 1.65 4.41 19.47
C ASP A 133 0.41 4.57 18.59
N PHE A 134 -0.03 5.81 18.41
CA PHE A 134 -1.30 6.07 17.74
C PHE A 134 -1.35 7.47 17.10
N TYR A 135 -2.36 7.68 16.26
CA TYR A 135 -2.70 9.00 15.76
C TYR A 135 -4.20 9.13 15.44
N PRO A 136 -4.79 10.32 15.55
CA PRO A 136 -6.12 10.58 15.02
C PRO A 136 -6.07 10.61 13.49
N GLY A 137 -6.92 9.82 12.85
CA GLY A 137 -6.99 9.70 11.41
C GLY A 137 -8.41 9.48 10.91
N TYR A 138 -8.51 8.96 9.68
CA TYR A 138 -9.76 8.72 9.00
C TYR A 138 -9.77 7.32 8.40
N MET A 139 -10.95 6.73 8.28
CA MET A 139 -11.10 5.37 7.77
C MET A 139 -12.42 5.20 7.01
N TYR A 140 -12.36 4.43 5.93
CA TYR A 140 -13.54 3.83 5.32
C TYR A 140 -13.87 2.53 6.07
N ALA A 141 -15.13 2.34 6.44
CA ALA A 141 -15.61 1.13 7.08
C ALA A 141 -16.91 0.68 6.44
N LEU A 142 -17.19 -0.62 6.40
CA LEU A 142 -18.57 -1.06 6.18
C LEU A 142 -19.42 -0.52 7.33
N THR A 143 -20.59 0.05 7.01
CA THR A 143 -21.47 0.68 8.00
C THR A 143 -21.85 -0.29 9.12
N GLU A 144 -21.98 -1.58 8.83
CA GLU A 144 -22.26 -2.64 9.82
C GLU A 144 -21.10 -2.87 10.81
N ASN A 145 -19.86 -2.55 10.42
CA ASN A 145 -18.66 -2.74 11.24
C ASN A 145 -18.30 -1.52 12.10
N VAL A 146 -18.95 -0.37 11.91
CA VAL A 146 -18.62 0.88 12.63
C VAL A 146 -18.68 0.70 14.14
N ALA A 147 -19.69 -0.01 14.66
CA ALA A 147 -19.80 -0.29 16.09
C ALA A 147 -18.62 -1.13 16.63
N GLY A 148 -18.16 -2.10 15.84
CA GLY A 148 -16.98 -2.91 16.18
C GLY A 148 -15.69 -2.10 16.16
N VAL A 149 -15.55 -1.18 15.20
CA VAL A 149 -14.41 -0.24 15.14
C VAL A 149 -14.36 0.63 16.41
N ARG A 150 -15.50 1.18 16.85
CA ARG A 150 -15.56 1.96 18.09
C ARG A 150 -15.21 1.13 19.33
N ALA A 151 -15.66 -0.12 19.39
CA ALA A 151 -15.29 -1.02 20.48
C ALA A 151 -13.78 -1.33 20.49
N GLU A 152 -13.16 -1.45 19.32
CA GLU A 152 -11.71 -1.64 19.19
C GLU A 152 -10.93 -0.38 19.60
N GLU A 153 -11.39 0.83 19.25
CA GLU A 153 -10.80 2.09 19.75
C GLU A 153 -10.82 2.16 21.27
N GLU A 154 -11.96 1.88 21.90
CA GLU A 154 -12.07 1.88 23.37
C GLU A 154 -11.17 0.82 24.00
N LYS A 155 -11.08 -0.38 23.41
CA LYS A 155 -10.14 -1.43 23.85
C LYS A 155 -8.69 -0.96 23.75
N ASN A 156 -8.31 -0.36 22.62
CA ASN A 156 -6.95 0.12 22.39
C ASN A 156 -6.59 1.25 23.35
N LYS A 157 -7.50 2.18 23.58
CA LYS A 157 -7.33 3.26 24.56
C LYS A 157 -7.17 2.72 25.98
N ALA A 158 -8.06 1.83 26.42
CA ALA A 158 -7.95 1.18 27.73
C ALA A 158 -6.62 0.42 27.88
N ALA A 159 -6.17 -0.23 26.81
CA ALA A 159 -4.89 -0.92 26.79
C ALA A 159 -3.69 0.02 26.84
N ARG A 160 -3.79 1.27 26.35
CA ARG A 160 -2.76 2.30 26.53
C ARG A 160 -2.70 2.86 27.95
N GLU A 161 -3.85 2.93 28.63
CA GLU A 161 -3.95 3.46 29.99
C GLU A 161 -3.61 2.40 31.08
N SER A 162 -3.60 1.12 30.72
CA SER A 162 -3.32 0.03 31.66
C SER A 162 -1.83 -0.09 32.02
N ASP A 163 -1.52 -0.43 33.26
CA ASP A 163 -0.15 -0.84 33.64
C ASP A 163 0.13 -2.34 33.43
N ASP A 164 -0.88 -3.12 33.01
CA ASP A 164 -0.73 -4.54 32.71
C ASP A 164 -0.07 -4.73 31.32
N PRO A 165 1.18 -5.22 31.25
CA PRO A 165 1.89 -5.36 29.99
C PRO A 165 1.25 -6.42 29.06
N THR A 166 0.53 -7.39 29.61
CA THR A 166 -0.11 -8.45 28.81
C THR A 166 -1.37 -7.95 28.09
N PHE A 167 -2.16 -7.12 28.78
CA PHE A 167 -3.32 -6.46 28.20
C PHE A 167 -2.91 -5.34 27.23
N ALA A 168 -1.91 -4.56 27.61
CA ALA A 168 -1.32 -3.48 26.81
C ALA A 168 -0.82 -3.97 25.44
N GLY A 169 -0.04 -5.07 25.42
CA GLY A 169 0.52 -5.63 24.20
C GLY A 169 -0.46 -6.45 23.36
N GLY A 170 -1.60 -6.88 23.93
CA GLY A 170 -2.61 -7.73 23.27
C GLY A 170 -3.83 -6.97 22.71
N ALA A 171 -3.83 -5.65 22.77
CA ALA A 171 -4.94 -4.84 22.27
C ALA A 171 -5.05 -4.90 20.75
N VAL A 172 -3.92 -4.75 20.08
CA VAL A 172 -3.72 -4.88 18.64
C VAL A 172 -3.30 -6.31 18.32
N SER A 173 -3.87 -6.93 17.29
CA SER A 173 -3.46 -8.28 16.91
C SER A 173 -2.10 -8.28 16.19
N ASN A 174 -1.31 -9.32 16.45
CA ASN A 174 -0.12 -9.59 15.66
C ASN A 174 -0.54 -10.00 14.25
N GLY A 175 0.16 -9.52 13.23
CA GLY A 175 -0.16 -9.87 11.84
C GLY A 175 -1.45 -9.24 11.27
N LEU A 176 -2.11 -8.31 11.97
CA LEU A 176 -3.44 -7.74 11.66
C LEU A 176 -4.54 -8.81 11.43
N GLN A 177 -4.50 -9.88 12.22
CA GLN A 177 -5.32 -11.08 12.10
C GLN A 177 -6.76 -10.87 12.60
N GLY A 178 -7.52 -10.02 11.89
CA GLY A 178 -8.96 -9.82 12.09
C GLY A 178 -9.36 -8.49 12.74
N ASP A 179 -8.40 -7.61 13.06
CA ASP A 179 -8.68 -6.26 13.58
C ASP A 179 -9.58 -5.48 12.60
N LEU A 180 -10.58 -4.79 13.11
CA LEU A 180 -11.48 -3.98 12.29
C LEU A 180 -10.86 -2.65 11.90
N ILE A 181 -9.91 -2.11 12.67
CA ILE A 181 -9.14 -0.91 12.31
C ILE A 181 -8.10 -1.29 11.25
N GLN A 182 -8.51 -1.28 10.00
CA GLN A 182 -7.70 -1.57 8.81
C GLN A 182 -8.25 -0.82 7.59
N PRO A 183 -7.47 -0.61 6.51
CA PRO A 183 -8.01 -0.05 5.27
C PRO A 183 -9.14 -0.90 4.69
N LEU A 184 -10.13 -0.24 4.08
CA LEU A 184 -11.26 -0.95 3.48
C LEU A 184 -10.81 -1.65 2.18
N VAL A 185 -10.92 -2.98 2.17
CA VAL A 185 -10.74 -3.79 0.96
C VAL A 185 -12.05 -4.46 0.63
N ILE A 186 -12.65 -4.08 -0.49
CA ILE A 186 -13.90 -4.66 -0.99
C ILE A 186 -13.65 -5.34 -2.34
N ARG A 187 -14.50 -6.30 -2.69
CA ARG A 187 -14.33 -7.15 -3.87
C ARG A 187 -15.59 -7.19 -4.73
N ALA A 188 -15.41 -7.10 -6.03
CA ALA A 188 -16.46 -7.25 -7.03
C ALA A 188 -15.90 -8.01 -8.24
N ASN A 189 -16.77 -8.60 -9.04
CA ASN A 189 -16.35 -9.38 -10.20
C ASN A 189 -16.56 -8.61 -11.51
N GLN A 190 -15.83 -9.02 -12.55
CA GLN A 190 -16.13 -8.62 -13.92
C GLN A 190 -17.60 -8.88 -14.27
N GLY A 191 -18.28 -7.86 -14.82
CA GLY A 191 -19.69 -7.92 -15.17
C GLY A 191 -20.66 -7.57 -14.04
N ASP A 192 -20.17 -7.32 -12.81
CA ASP A 192 -21.01 -6.85 -11.71
C ASP A 192 -21.39 -5.37 -11.90
N CYS A 193 -22.59 -5.03 -11.45
CA CYS A 193 -22.97 -3.66 -11.12
C CYS A 193 -22.56 -3.37 -9.67
N LEU A 194 -21.46 -2.65 -9.49
CA LEU A 194 -21.06 -2.12 -8.20
C LEU A 194 -21.98 -0.97 -7.81
N ARG A 195 -22.54 -1.02 -6.61
CA ARG A 195 -23.29 0.10 -6.00
C ARG A 195 -22.67 0.45 -4.65
N ILE A 196 -22.35 1.71 -4.46
CA ILE A 196 -21.76 2.22 -3.22
C ILE A 196 -22.68 3.29 -2.65
N THR A 197 -23.14 3.03 -1.43
CA THR A 197 -23.78 4.01 -0.57
C THR A 197 -22.70 4.55 0.37
N LEU A 198 -22.27 5.79 0.18
CA LEU A 198 -21.25 6.44 1.00
C LEU A 198 -21.89 7.37 2.02
N ARG A 199 -21.77 7.05 3.31
CA ARG A 199 -22.27 7.86 4.43
C ARG A 199 -21.12 8.65 5.03
N ASN A 200 -21.21 9.98 5.02
CA ASN A 200 -20.18 10.79 5.63
C ASN A 200 -20.46 11.04 7.11
N GLN A 201 -19.67 10.42 7.98
CA GLN A 201 -19.70 10.65 9.44
C GLN A 201 -18.43 11.34 9.94
N ILE A 202 -17.63 11.92 9.05
CA ILE A 202 -16.48 12.75 9.41
C ILE A 202 -17.00 14.10 9.92
N ALA A 203 -16.49 14.53 11.07
CA ALA A 203 -16.84 15.80 11.68
C ALA A 203 -16.43 16.98 10.79
N ASP A 204 -17.39 17.86 10.49
CA ASP A 204 -17.22 19.16 9.84
C ASP A 204 -16.46 19.21 8.50
N GLU A 205 -16.22 18.06 7.86
CA GLU A 205 -15.54 17.97 6.57
C GLU A 205 -16.35 17.16 5.55
N PRO A 206 -16.50 17.66 4.30
CA PRO A 206 -17.00 16.82 3.21
C PRO A 206 -15.98 15.73 2.88
N THR A 207 -16.46 14.67 2.25
CA THR A 207 -15.59 13.59 1.77
C THR A 207 -16.07 13.07 0.43
N ASN A 208 -15.29 12.19 -0.17
CA ASN A 208 -15.69 11.40 -1.33
C ASN A 208 -14.92 10.08 -1.33
N MET A 209 -15.24 9.21 -2.27
CA MET A 209 -14.52 7.97 -2.50
C MET A 209 -14.34 7.85 -4.00
N ILE A 210 -13.11 7.99 -4.50
CA ILE A 210 -12.83 7.92 -5.94
C ILE A 210 -12.01 6.66 -6.20
N VAL A 211 -12.56 5.74 -7.00
CA VAL A 211 -11.88 4.50 -7.38
C VAL A 211 -11.02 4.76 -8.62
N ASN A 212 -9.71 4.54 -8.50
CA ASN A 212 -8.75 4.82 -9.55
C ASN A 212 -8.99 3.96 -10.80
N GLY A 213 -9.05 4.64 -11.96
CA GLY A 213 -9.32 4.02 -13.25
C GLY A 213 -10.72 3.42 -13.37
N SER A 214 -11.66 3.78 -12.50
CA SER A 214 -13.07 3.44 -12.65
C SER A 214 -13.80 4.45 -13.53
N GLN A 215 -14.93 4.04 -14.09
CA GLN A 215 -15.91 4.93 -14.72
C GLN A 215 -17.13 5.08 -13.81
N MET A 216 -16.90 5.22 -12.51
CA MET A 216 -17.95 5.35 -11.52
C MET A 216 -18.79 6.61 -11.76
N LEU A 217 -20.09 6.52 -11.54
CA LEU A 217 -21.07 7.57 -11.77
C LEU A 217 -21.76 7.94 -10.46
N VAL A 218 -22.13 9.21 -10.32
CA VAL A 218 -23.08 9.63 -9.28
C VAL A 218 -24.47 9.17 -9.71
N THR A 219 -25.15 8.36 -8.89
CA THR A 219 -26.39 7.67 -9.30
C THR A 219 -27.48 8.66 -9.72
N SER A 220 -27.67 9.74 -8.97
CA SER A 220 -28.71 10.73 -9.21
C SER A 220 -28.52 11.52 -10.51
N THR A 221 -27.28 11.89 -10.86
CA THR A 221 -26.99 12.76 -12.01
C THR A 221 -26.49 12.02 -13.25
N GLY A 222 -25.94 10.83 -13.07
CA GLY A 222 -25.31 10.03 -14.15
C GLY A 222 -24.02 10.62 -14.68
N LYS A 223 -23.47 11.61 -13.98
CA LYS A 223 -22.18 12.21 -14.31
C LYS A 223 -21.05 11.42 -13.65
N PRO A 224 -19.85 11.38 -14.26
CA PRO A 224 -18.68 10.74 -13.67
C PRO A 224 -18.37 11.25 -12.25
N ALA A 225 -18.16 10.33 -11.32
CA ALA A 225 -17.72 10.60 -9.96
C ALA A 225 -16.20 10.85 -9.97
N THR A 226 -15.81 12.07 -10.32
CA THR A 226 -14.41 12.52 -10.37
C THR A 226 -14.12 13.53 -9.25
N ALA A 227 -12.85 13.73 -8.93
CA ALA A 227 -12.43 14.67 -7.89
C ALA A 227 -12.88 16.13 -8.12
N ILE A 228 -13.13 16.51 -9.39
CA ILE A 228 -13.59 17.85 -9.76
C ILE A 228 -15.11 17.97 -9.89
N ASN A 229 -15.85 16.85 -9.79
CA ASN A 229 -17.31 16.87 -9.85
C ASN A 229 -17.87 17.14 -8.43
N PRO A 230 -18.53 18.30 -8.19
CA PRO A 230 -19.08 18.60 -6.88
C PRO A 230 -20.19 17.62 -6.46
N ASP A 231 -20.89 16.99 -7.43
CA ASP A 231 -21.91 15.99 -7.14
C ASP A 231 -21.30 14.69 -6.55
N ALA A 232 -19.98 14.51 -6.63
CA ALA A 232 -19.26 13.39 -6.05
C ALA A 232 -18.78 13.64 -4.62
N LEU A 233 -18.93 14.88 -4.11
CA LEU A 233 -18.66 15.21 -2.71
C LEU A 233 -19.89 14.94 -1.85
N VAL A 234 -19.68 14.30 -0.71
CA VAL A 234 -20.70 13.99 0.28
C VAL A 234 -20.46 14.88 1.51
N PRO A 235 -21.35 15.86 1.80
CA PRO A 235 -21.25 16.69 2.99
C PRO A 235 -21.38 15.87 4.28
N THR A 236 -20.86 16.39 5.39
CA THR A 236 -21.00 15.78 6.72
C THR A 236 -22.47 15.46 7.05
N GLY A 237 -22.70 14.26 7.57
CA GLY A 237 -24.03 13.76 7.94
C GLY A 237 -24.94 13.43 6.75
N LYS A 238 -24.42 13.45 5.53
CA LYS A 238 -25.18 13.12 4.31
C LYS A 238 -24.71 11.79 3.71
N THR A 239 -25.46 11.35 2.71
CA THR A 239 -25.21 10.13 1.96
C THR A 239 -25.08 10.45 0.48
N GLY A 240 -24.09 9.85 -0.17
CA GLY A 240 -23.93 9.85 -1.63
C GLY A 240 -24.14 8.44 -2.18
N GLU A 241 -24.76 8.35 -3.35
CA GLU A 241 -25.00 7.08 -4.05
C GLU A 241 -24.20 7.05 -5.34
N PHE A 242 -23.44 5.98 -5.53
CA PHE A 242 -22.56 5.79 -6.68
C PHE A 242 -22.78 4.42 -7.31
N GLU A 243 -22.57 4.35 -8.61
CA GLU A 243 -22.60 3.08 -9.32
C GLU A 243 -21.51 2.96 -10.36
N TRP A 244 -21.07 1.72 -10.61
CA TRP A 244 -20.13 1.41 -11.66
C TRP A 244 -20.44 0.04 -12.24
N TYR A 245 -20.73 -0.01 -13.54
CA TYR A 245 -20.73 -1.27 -14.26
C TYR A 245 -19.29 -1.68 -14.58
N ILE A 246 -18.85 -2.81 -14.04
CA ILE A 246 -17.51 -3.32 -14.24
C ILE A 246 -17.48 -4.06 -15.59
N PRO A 247 -16.70 -3.60 -16.59
CA PRO A 247 -16.64 -4.27 -17.88
C PRO A 247 -16.14 -5.71 -17.77
N ASN A 248 -16.64 -6.59 -18.63
CA ASN A 248 -16.23 -8.01 -18.63
C ASN A 248 -14.77 -8.21 -19.07
N ASP A 249 -14.23 -7.28 -19.85
CA ASP A 249 -12.86 -7.27 -20.37
C ASP A 249 -11.91 -6.44 -19.49
N LEU A 250 -12.39 -5.87 -18.39
CA LEU A 250 -11.56 -5.11 -17.47
C LEU A 250 -10.49 -6.01 -16.84
N GLN A 251 -9.24 -5.58 -16.85
CA GLN A 251 -8.17 -6.31 -16.17
C GLN A 251 -8.51 -6.57 -14.69
N VAL A 252 -8.40 -7.83 -14.27
CA VAL A 252 -8.49 -8.24 -12.85
C VAL A 252 -7.33 -7.61 -12.07
N GLY A 253 -7.61 -7.06 -10.90
CA GLY A 253 -6.60 -6.30 -10.17
C GLY A 253 -7.17 -5.37 -9.11
N GLY A 254 -6.29 -4.96 -8.20
CA GLY A 254 -6.60 -4.00 -7.15
C GLY A 254 -6.65 -2.60 -7.73
N ARG A 255 -7.71 -1.86 -7.38
CA ARG A 255 -7.86 -0.44 -7.68
C ARG A 255 -7.90 0.31 -6.38
N ALA A 256 -6.89 1.12 -6.10
CA ALA A 256 -6.90 1.95 -4.91
C ALA A 256 -8.02 2.99 -5.01
N PHE A 257 -8.61 3.33 -3.88
CA PHE A 257 -9.49 4.46 -3.74
C PHE A 257 -9.13 5.25 -2.50
N HIS A 258 -9.35 6.55 -2.56
CA HIS A 258 -9.19 7.44 -1.43
C HIS A 258 -10.07 8.68 -1.61
N SER A 259 -10.08 9.54 -0.59
CA SER A 259 -10.72 10.84 -0.72
C SER A 259 -9.80 11.84 -1.40
N HIS A 260 -10.40 12.65 -2.28
CA HIS A 260 -9.84 13.85 -2.86
C HIS A 260 -10.49 15.13 -2.31
N ALA A 261 -11.35 15.02 -1.27
CA ALA A 261 -12.02 16.18 -0.69
C ALA A 261 -11.03 17.10 0.05
N THR A 262 -10.15 16.50 0.85
CA THR A 262 -9.03 17.17 1.52
C THR A 262 -7.77 16.30 1.40
N ARG A 263 -6.60 16.93 1.46
CA ARG A 263 -5.32 16.20 1.40
C ARG A 263 -5.08 15.42 2.69
N GLU A 264 -5.54 15.99 3.79
CA GLU A 264 -5.41 15.51 5.16
C GLU A 264 -6.15 14.18 5.32
N GLN A 265 -7.37 14.06 4.78
CA GLN A 265 -8.12 12.81 4.80
C GLN A 265 -7.32 11.66 4.21
N TYR A 266 -6.75 11.83 3.01
CA TYR A 266 -5.91 10.79 2.40
C TYR A 266 -4.64 10.55 3.23
N SER A 267 -3.93 11.62 3.60
CA SER A 267 -2.65 11.54 4.33
C SER A 267 -2.78 10.90 5.71
N LEU A 268 -3.96 10.98 6.34
CA LEU A 268 -4.23 10.41 7.66
C LEU A 268 -5.07 9.13 7.59
N GLY A 269 -5.04 8.45 6.45
CA GLY A 269 -5.48 7.06 6.34
C GLY A 269 -6.77 6.83 5.57
N LEU A 270 -7.48 7.84 5.03
CA LEU A 270 -8.72 7.60 4.28
C LEU A 270 -8.46 6.98 2.89
N LEU A 271 -8.10 5.70 2.89
CA LEU A 271 -7.69 4.91 1.74
C LEU A 271 -8.29 3.49 1.80
N GLY A 272 -8.34 2.84 0.65
CA GLY A 272 -8.77 1.46 0.51
C GLY A 272 -8.54 0.92 -0.90
N SER A 273 -9.04 -0.28 -1.16
CA SER A 273 -8.97 -0.88 -2.50
C SER A 273 -10.25 -1.63 -2.87
N LEU A 274 -10.68 -1.42 -4.10
CA LEU A 274 -11.63 -2.28 -4.79
C LEU A 274 -10.84 -3.28 -5.63
N VAL A 275 -10.97 -4.54 -5.29
CA VAL A 275 -10.36 -5.66 -5.98
C VAL A 275 -11.38 -6.18 -6.99
N ILE A 276 -11.00 -6.14 -8.27
CA ILE A 276 -11.79 -6.76 -9.34
C ILE A 276 -11.29 -8.18 -9.55
N GLU A 277 -12.19 -9.14 -9.42
CA GLU A 277 -11.96 -10.57 -9.67
C GLU A 277 -12.64 -11.05 -10.95
N GLN A 278 -12.24 -12.25 -11.39
CA GLN A 278 -12.87 -12.90 -12.52
C GLN A 278 -14.37 -13.10 -12.29
N ARG A 279 -15.15 -13.01 -13.36
CA ARG A 279 -16.59 -13.23 -13.33
C ARG A 279 -16.97 -14.55 -12.64
N GLY A 280 -17.89 -14.46 -11.67
CA GLY A 280 -18.41 -15.63 -10.95
C GLY A 280 -17.56 -16.11 -9.79
N SER A 281 -16.45 -15.43 -9.48
CA SER A 281 -15.62 -15.79 -8.33
C SER A 281 -16.34 -15.52 -7.00
N ARG A 282 -16.10 -16.38 -6.01
CA ARG A 282 -16.58 -16.21 -4.64
C ARG A 282 -15.44 -15.73 -3.75
N HIS A 283 -15.77 -14.85 -2.79
CA HIS A 283 -14.80 -14.23 -1.91
C HIS A 283 -15.03 -14.74 -0.49
N LEU A 284 -14.12 -15.56 0.01
CA LEU A 284 -14.28 -16.27 1.28
C LEU A 284 -13.30 -15.74 2.33
N SER A 285 -13.78 -15.65 3.57
CA SER A 285 -12.95 -15.32 4.73
C SER A 285 -11.95 -16.45 5.01
N PRO A 286 -10.65 -16.15 5.18
CA PRO A 286 -9.66 -17.17 5.53
C PRO A 286 -9.85 -17.72 6.95
N PHE A 287 -10.65 -17.05 7.79
CA PHE A 287 -10.90 -17.43 9.18
C PHE A 287 -12.11 -18.35 9.33
N THR A 288 -13.17 -18.12 8.54
CA THR A 288 -14.44 -18.84 8.68
C THR A 288 -14.75 -19.74 7.48
N GLY A 289 -14.13 -19.50 6.32
CA GLY A 289 -14.48 -20.17 5.06
C GLY A 289 -15.81 -19.71 4.45
N GLU A 290 -16.49 -18.74 5.07
CA GLU A 290 -17.77 -18.19 4.62
C GLU A 290 -17.57 -16.96 3.73
N GLU A 291 -18.60 -16.56 2.98
CA GLU A 291 -18.52 -15.37 2.14
C GLU A 291 -18.27 -14.10 2.95
N MET A 292 -17.33 -13.28 2.47
CA MET A 292 -16.93 -12.05 3.12
C MET A 292 -17.23 -10.83 2.25
N LYS A 293 -17.52 -9.71 2.90
CA LYS A 293 -17.74 -8.41 2.24
C LYS A 293 -16.47 -7.58 2.15
N SER A 294 -15.62 -7.62 3.18
CA SER A 294 -14.38 -6.85 3.21
C SER A 294 -13.27 -7.52 4.01
N GLY A 295 -12.02 -7.22 3.66
CA GLY A 295 -10.83 -7.61 4.42
C GLY A 295 -9.58 -7.71 3.55
N TRP A 296 -8.42 -7.41 4.12
CA TRP A 296 -7.15 -7.44 3.39
C TRP A 296 -6.71 -8.84 2.95
N GLU A 297 -7.12 -9.88 3.66
CA GLU A 297 -6.93 -11.29 3.29
C GLU A 297 -8.23 -11.89 2.77
N ALA A 298 -8.17 -12.71 1.73
CA ALA A 298 -9.31 -13.49 1.26
C ALA A 298 -8.85 -14.81 0.61
N MET A 299 -9.74 -15.78 0.55
CA MET A 299 -9.62 -16.92 -0.36
C MET A 299 -10.55 -16.67 -1.55
N ILE A 300 -10.00 -16.72 -2.75
CA ILE A 300 -10.75 -16.49 -3.98
C ILE A 300 -11.03 -17.85 -4.61
N ASP A 301 -12.31 -18.23 -4.60
CA ASP A 301 -12.84 -19.42 -5.26
C ASP A 301 -13.22 -19.02 -6.69
N VAL A 302 -12.46 -19.53 -7.67
CA VAL A 302 -12.57 -19.13 -9.07
C VAL A 302 -13.22 -20.24 -9.88
N ALA A 303 -14.32 -19.92 -10.56
CA ALA A 303 -15.01 -20.87 -11.41
C ALA A 303 -14.08 -21.40 -12.53
N ASN A 304 -13.80 -22.71 -12.50
CA ASN A 304 -12.96 -23.42 -13.48
C ASN A 304 -11.46 -23.03 -13.48
N ALA A 305 -10.94 -22.49 -12.38
CA ALA A 305 -9.51 -22.29 -12.19
C ALA A 305 -9.09 -22.77 -10.79
N ALA A 306 -7.80 -22.67 -10.48
CA ALA A 306 -7.32 -22.97 -9.14
C ALA A 306 -7.65 -21.82 -8.19
N ASP A 307 -8.20 -22.17 -7.03
CA ASP A 307 -8.40 -21.22 -5.94
C ASP A 307 -7.06 -20.68 -5.44
N PHE A 308 -7.07 -19.44 -4.95
CA PHE A 308 -5.86 -18.80 -4.45
C PHE A 308 -6.12 -17.94 -3.23
N ARG A 309 -5.09 -17.71 -2.42
CA ARG A 309 -5.10 -16.74 -1.33
C ARG A 309 -4.73 -15.37 -1.86
N GLU A 310 -5.53 -14.37 -1.48
CA GLU A 310 -5.26 -12.99 -1.81
C GLU A 310 -4.82 -12.23 -0.56
N PHE A 311 -3.78 -11.40 -0.75
CA PHE A 311 -3.30 -10.45 0.25
C PHE A 311 -3.24 -9.05 -0.35
N VAL A 312 -3.98 -8.10 0.21
CA VAL A 312 -3.97 -6.70 -0.19
C VAL A 312 -3.18 -5.88 0.82
N ILE A 313 -2.05 -5.35 0.37
CA ILE A 313 -1.10 -4.62 1.21
C ILE A 313 -1.04 -3.17 0.76
N PHE A 314 -1.23 -2.25 1.70
CA PHE A 314 -1.05 -0.82 1.52
C PHE A 314 0.22 -0.40 2.22
N TYR A 315 1.20 0.05 1.44
CA TYR A 315 2.28 0.87 1.98
C TYR A 315 1.85 2.32 1.94
N HIS A 316 1.77 2.95 3.11
CA HIS A 316 1.37 4.35 3.23
C HIS A 316 2.08 5.04 4.39
N GLU A 317 1.94 6.36 4.45
CA GLU A 317 2.53 7.18 5.50
C GLU A 317 1.43 7.97 6.20
N ALA A 318 1.49 8.04 7.53
CA ALA A 318 0.58 8.86 8.31
C ALA A 318 1.07 10.31 8.35
N GLY A 319 0.31 11.20 7.74
CA GLY A 319 0.53 12.65 7.74
C GLY A 319 1.78 13.08 6.98
N ASP A 320 1.93 14.39 6.82
CA ASP A 320 3.06 15.00 6.12
C ASP A 320 4.37 14.95 6.93
N GLU A 321 5.43 15.57 6.40
CA GLU A 321 6.75 15.53 7.03
C GLU A 321 6.82 16.13 8.43
N THR A 322 5.89 17.01 8.77
CA THR A 322 5.81 17.62 10.11
C THR A 322 4.95 16.81 11.07
N PHE A 323 4.12 15.90 10.54
CA PHE A 323 3.26 15.07 11.33
C PHE A 323 4.05 14.00 12.07
N ARG A 324 3.85 13.96 13.39
CA ARG A 324 4.48 13.02 14.31
C ARG A 324 3.38 12.25 15.01
N LEU A 325 3.53 10.92 15.05
CA LEU A 325 2.62 10.06 15.80
C LEU A 325 2.79 10.30 17.29
N LEU A 326 1.78 9.93 18.05
CA LEU A 326 1.80 10.01 19.50
C LEU A 326 2.26 8.66 20.06
N ASN A 327 3.07 8.72 21.10
CA ASN A 327 3.37 7.54 21.91
C ASN A 327 2.15 7.18 22.78
N ARG A 328 2.26 6.06 23.50
CA ARG A 328 1.26 5.60 24.48
C ARG A 328 0.76 6.67 25.46
N LYS A 329 1.60 7.63 25.84
CA LYS A 329 1.30 8.71 26.80
C LYS A 329 0.70 9.96 26.14
N GLY A 330 0.61 10.00 24.82
CA GLY A 330 0.16 11.15 24.05
C GLY A 330 1.25 12.16 23.72
N ASP A 331 2.54 11.84 23.96
CA ASP A 331 3.66 12.69 23.56
C ASP A 331 4.05 12.40 22.11
N MET A 332 4.47 13.42 21.37
CA MET A 332 4.94 13.26 19.99
C MET A 332 6.22 12.40 19.93
N LEU A 333 6.20 11.30 19.17
CA LEU A 333 7.39 10.49 18.85
C LEU A 333 8.48 11.35 18.21
N PRO A 334 9.77 11.17 18.49
CA PRO A 334 10.84 12.02 17.95
C PRO A 334 10.88 11.98 16.42
N GLN A 335 11.36 13.05 15.77
CA GLN A 335 11.48 13.09 14.30
C GLN A 335 12.50 12.07 13.78
N ARG A 336 13.55 11.82 14.56
CA ARG A 336 14.54 10.77 14.33
C ARG A 336 14.64 9.91 15.57
N ASP A 337 14.62 8.60 15.36
CA ASP A 337 14.73 7.62 16.42
C ASP A 337 16.14 7.64 17.05
N PRO A 338 16.28 7.73 18.38
CA PRO A 338 17.59 7.80 19.03
C PRO A 338 18.46 6.55 18.90
N HIS A 339 17.85 5.37 18.73
CA HIS A 339 18.56 4.10 18.67
C HIS A 339 18.95 3.70 17.25
N THR A 340 18.10 4.03 16.27
CA THR A 340 18.26 3.56 14.88
C THR A 340 18.50 4.67 13.86
N ASP A 341 18.45 5.94 14.29
CA ASP A 341 18.46 7.12 13.42
C ASP A 341 17.34 7.12 12.36
N THR A 342 16.32 6.26 12.53
CA THR A 342 15.20 6.12 11.60
C THR A 342 14.42 7.43 11.58
N TYR A 343 14.25 7.98 10.37
CA TYR A 343 13.43 9.16 10.16
C TYR A 343 11.94 8.82 10.23
N ARG A 344 11.18 9.60 11.00
CA ARG A 344 9.74 9.43 11.28
C ARG A 344 9.40 8.00 11.73
N PRO A 345 9.88 7.59 12.92
CA PRO A 345 9.55 6.27 13.46
C PRO A 345 8.02 6.09 13.55
N ALA A 346 7.57 4.86 13.31
CA ALA A 346 6.16 4.44 13.27
C ALA A 346 5.26 5.10 12.19
N ALA A 347 5.72 6.13 11.47
CA ALA A 347 4.88 6.84 10.49
C ALA A 347 4.74 6.12 9.15
N ARG A 348 5.62 5.15 8.84
CA ARG A 348 5.53 4.28 7.66
C ARG A 348 4.74 3.03 8.01
N LEU A 349 3.62 2.83 7.32
CA LEU A 349 2.56 1.92 7.73
C LEU A 349 2.29 0.87 6.64
N LEU A 350 2.05 -0.35 7.10
CA LEU A 350 1.47 -1.45 6.36
C LEU A 350 0.05 -1.67 6.90
N ASN A 351 -0.98 -1.37 6.10
CA ASN A 351 -2.39 -1.52 6.49
C ASN A 351 -2.73 -0.86 7.85
N TYR A 352 -2.24 0.36 8.09
CA TYR A 352 -2.37 1.13 9.35
C TYR A 352 -1.50 0.64 10.51
N ARG A 353 -0.66 -0.37 10.29
CA ARG A 353 0.25 -0.89 11.32
C ARG A 353 1.69 -0.54 11.01
N SER A 354 2.45 -0.23 12.03
CA SER A 354 3.90 -0.01 11.93
C SER A 354 4.55 -0.66 13.13
N GLU A 355 5.81 -1.03 13.04
CA GLU A 355 6.50 -1.70 14.12
C GLU A 355 7.96 -1.22 14.14
N PRO A 356 8.22 -0.01 14.66
CA PRO A 356 9.56 0.58 14.63
C PRO A 356 10.57 -0.26 15.43
N HIS A 357 11.80 -0.32 14.94
CA HIS A 357 12.87 -1.05 15.62
C HIS A 357 13.36 -0.33 16.88
N GLY A 358 13.31 1.02 16.91
CA GLY A 358 13.81 1.82 18.03
C GLY A 358 13.26 1.39 19.39
N THR A 359 11.94 1.26 19.50
CA THR A 359 11.27 0.80 20.72
C THR A 359 11.69 -0.63 21.12
N ARG A 360 11.94 -1.51 20.14
CA ARG A 360 12.45 -2.87 20.42
C ARG A 360 13.85 -2.84 21.01
N LEU A 361 14.74 -2.09 20.39
CA LEU A 361 16.12 -1.97 20.81
C LEU A 361 16.24 -1.25 22.15
N GLU A 362 15.42 -0.24 22.40
CA GLU A 362 15.31 0.43 23.69
C GLU A 362 14.90 -0.56 24.79
N MET A 363 13.91 -1.42 24.55
CA MET A 363 13.52 -2.46 25.52
C MET A 363 14.67 -3.44 25.79
N GLN A 364 15.41 -3.84 24.75
CA GLN A 364 16.55 -4.74 24.91
C GLN A 364 17.67 -4.09 25.74
N GLU A 365 17.97 -2.83 25.48
CA GLU A 365 18.97 -2.06 26.22
C GLU A 365 18.57 -1.92 27.70
N HIS A 366 17.30 -1.62 28.00
CA HIS A 366 16.81 -1.55 29.38
C HIS A 366 16.85 -2.89 30.12
N LEU A 367 16.60 -4.01 29.43
CA LEU A 367 16.53 -5.34 30.04
C LEU A 367 17.90 -6.03 30.18
N VAL A 368 18.78 -5.85 29.19
CA VAL A 368 20.04 -6.61 29.05
C VAL A 368 21.28 -5.71 29.10
N GLY A 369 21.12 -4.38 29.01
CA GLY A 369 22.20 -3.40 29.08
C GLY A 369 22.89 -3.12 27.74
N PHE A 370 22.39 -3.67 26.63
CA PHE A 370 22.84 -3.34 25.27
C PHE A 370 21.72 -3.57 24.25
N ALA A 371 21.78 -2.83 23.13
CA ALA A 371 20.93 -3.04 21.97
C ALA A 371 21.69 -3.81 20.88
N ASP A 372 21.15 -4.96 20.45
CA ASP A 372 21.66 -5.75 19.34
C ASP A 372 20.80 -5.48 18.09
N GLU A 373 21.28 -4.61 17.22
CA GLU A 373 20.60 -4.26 15.97
C GLU A 373 20.33 -5.48 15.08
N SER A 374 21.13 -6.55 15.19
CA SER A 374 20.90 -7.79 14.42
C SER A 374 19.59 -8.48 14.79
N GLN A 375 19.05 -8.18 15.98
CA GLN A 375 17.78 -8.72 16.47
C GLN A 375 16.58 -7.85 16.10
N GLY A 376 16.74 -6.72 15.41
CA GLY A 376 15.63 -5.77 15.13
C GLY A 376 14.38 -6.41 14.50
N TYR A 377 14.58 -7.48 13.71
CA TYR A 377 13.52 -8.28 13.06
C TYR A 377 13.16 -9.57 13.80
N GLY A 378 13.80 -9.87 14.93
CA GLY A 378 13.69 -11.15 15.63
C GLY A 378 12.38 -11.32 16.39
N SER A 379 11.46 -12.13 15.86
CA SER A 379 10.23 -12.54 16.58
C SER A 379 10.52 -13.33 17.87
N TYR A 380 11.64 -14.07 17.95
CA TYR A 380 12.01 -14.77 19.19
C TYR A 380 12.38 -13.79 20.32
N THR A 381 12.97 -12.66 19.97
CA THR A 381 13.44 -11.65 20.91
C THR A 381 12.31 -10.69 21.28
N PHE A 382 11.49 -10.28 20.31
CA PHE A 382 10.53 -9.20 20.47
C PHE A 382 9.07 -9.60 20.25
N GLY A 383 8.78 -10.87 19.96
CA GLY A 383 7.46 -11.31 19.50
C GLY A 383 7.15 -10.86 18.08
N ASP A 384 6.11 -11.45 17.50
CA ASP A 384 5.63 -11.09 16.16
C ASP A 384 5.20 -9.61 16.07
N PRO A 385 5.29 -9.00 14.88
CA PRO A 385 4.88 -7.62 14.68
C PRO A 385 3.36 -7.48 14.54
N ALA A 386 2.82 -6.30 14.88
CA ALA A 386 1.44 -5.91 14.55
C ALA A 386 1.21 -5.71 13.04
N THR A 387 2.26 -5.48 12.25
CA THR A 387 2.17 -5.36 10.79
C THR A 387 1.65 -6.65 10.15
N THR A 388 1.04 -6.54 8.97
CA THR A 388 0.46 -7.68 8.24
C THR A 388 1.45 -8.85 8.09
N VAL A 389 1.00 -10.05 8.47
CA VAL A 389 1.75 -11.30 8.28
C VAL A 389 0.90 -12.23 7.41
N PRO A 390 1.09 -12.23 6.09
CA PRO A 390 0.34 -13.09 5.16
C PRO A 390 0.55 -14.57 5.50
N ARG A 391 -0.54 -15.29 5.79
CA ARG A 391 -0.47 -16.73 6.12
C ARG A 391 -0.97 -17.60 4.97
N SER A 392 -0.11 -18.52 4.53
CA SER A 392 -0.42 -19.52 3.50
C SER A 392 0.22 -20.86 3.83
N TYR A 393 -0.29 -21.93 3.22
CA TYR A 393 0.37 -23.23 3.28
C TYR A 393 1.39 -23.38 2.14
N LEU A 394 2.37 -24.25 2.35
CA LEU A 394 3.33 -24.59 1.29
C LEU A 394 2.59 -25.17 0.08
N GLY A 395 2.70 -24.48 -1.06
CA GLY A 395 2.05 -24.86 -2.32
C GLY A 395 0.74 -24.13 -2.61
N ASP A 396 0.21 -23.32 -1.69
CA ASP A 396 -0.98 -22.51 -1.95
C ASP A 396 -0.70 -21.45 -3.03
N PRO A 397 -1.47 -21.42 -4.14
CA PRO A 397 -1.44 -20.28 -5.05
C PRO A 397 -1.77 -19.01 -4.27
N SER A 398 -0.94 -17.98 -4.40
CA SER A 398 -1.06 -16.74 -3.63
C SER A 398 -0.86 -15.52 -4.53
N THR A 399 -1.73 -14.54 -4.39
CA THR A 399 -1.68 -13.28 -5.13
C THR A 399 -1.56 -12.11 -4.16
N PHE A 400 -0.55 -11.28 -4.39
CA PHE A 400 -0.34 -10.03 -3.65
C PHE A 400 -0.81 -8.84 -4.47
N ARG A 401 -1.58 -7.96 -3.86
CA ARG A 401 -1.98 -6.67 -4.43
C ARG A 401 -1.39 -5.56 -3.58
N CYS A 402 -0.42 -4.84 -4.14
CA CYS A 402 0.27 -3.77 -3.44
C CYS A 402 -0.26 -2.41 -3.88
N GLY A 403 -0.88 -1.68 -2.94
CA GLY A 403 -1.22 -0.27 -3.08
C GLY A 403 -0.14 0.59 -2.43
N TRP A 404 0.22 1.69 -3.07
CA TRP A 404 1.20 2.64 -2.55
C TRP A 404 0.55 4.02 -2.45
N GLN A 405 0.58 4.59 -1.25
CA GLN A 405 0.31 6.00 -1.05
C GLN A 405 1.63 6.75 -1.03
N THR A 406 1.85 7.57 -2.05
CA THR A 406 2.92 8.57 -2.03
C THR A 406 2.31 9.88 -1.61
N ILE A 407 2.74 10.43 -0.47
CA ILE A 407 2.59 11.86 -0.23
C ILE A 407 3.40 12.53 -1.33
N GLN A 408 2.74 13.25 -2.24
CA GLN A 408 3.42 13.94 -3.34
C GLN A 408 4.49 14.90 -2.79
N ILE A 409 5.71 14.41 -2.70
CA ILE A 409 6.89 15.21 -3.04
C ILE A 409 7.05 14.96 -4.53
N HIS A 410 6.90 16.01 -5.34
CA HIS A 410 7.16 15.99 -6.77
C HIS A 410 8.62 15.56 -7.04
N ARG A 411 8.90 14.26 -7.02
CA ARG A 411 10.07 13.64 -7.62
C ARG A 411 9.62 12.29 -8.17
N SER A 412 9.36 12.29 -9.47
CA SER A 412 9.29 11.10 -10.31
C SER A 412 10.55 10.27 -10.10
N CYS A 413 10.43 9.17 -9.34
CA CYS A 413 11.43 8.13 -9.36
C CYS A 413 11.10 7.22 -10.56
N SER A 414 11.73 7.50 -11.69
CA SER A 414 11.86 6.50 -12.76
C SER A 414 12.82 5.44 -12.26
N ALA A 415 12.34 4.21 -12.09
CA ALA A 415 13.23 3.07 -11.94
C ALA A 415 14.07 2.95 -13.22
N ALA A 416 15.38 2.83 -13.05
CA ALA A 416 16.32 2.37 -14.07
C ALA A 416 16.55 0.87 -13.87
#